data_AF-A0A8S9FI19-F1
#
_entry.id   AF-A0A8S9FI19-F1
#
_cell.length_a   1.000
_cell.length_b   1.000
_cell.length_c   1.000
_cell.angle_alpha   90.00
_cell.angle_beta   90.00
_cell.angle_gamma   90.00
#
_symmetry.space_group_name_H-M   'P 1'
#
loop_
_entity.id
_entity.type
_entity.pdbx_description
1 polymer ?
#
loop_
_entity_poly.entity_id
_entity_poly.type
_entity_poly.pdbx_seq_one_letter_code
_entity_poly.pdbx_strand_id
1 'polypeptide(L)'
;MWSKTLKVEDTKRLARENIKDIIACGFDVEKTFIFSNIKHAGTFYENTLKIGKCVTVNKANAIFGFAGEDPVGKMGFPPVQAAPSFASSFQHLFPGKDNNLRCLIPCAIDQDPYFRMTRDVAPRLNYSKPALIESKFLPSLKASTFKLGVNGKMSASNPNSAIYVTDTTKDIKKKVNSAFSGGKDNSTEQENAGADLELYSD
;
A
#
# COMPACT_ATOMS: atom_id res chain seq x y z
N MET A 1 -4.33 1.63 14.30
CA MET A 1 -3.95 3.06 14.38
C MET A 1 -2.65 3.13 15.17
N TRP A 2 -1.54 3.46 14.51
CA TRP A 2 -0.20 3.37 15.12
C TRP A 2 0.45 4.74 15.33
N SER A 3 -0.10 5.79 14.71
CA SER A 3 0.37 7.15 14.95
C SER A 3 0.10 7.57 16.39
N LYS A 4 1.12 8.13 17.04
CA LYS A 4 1.00 8.68 18.40
C LYS A 4 0.18 9.97 18.45
N THR A 5 -0.09 10.60 17.29
CA THR A 5 -0.71 11.94 17.21
C THR A 5 -2.11 11.94 16.63
N LEU A 6 -2.52 10.92 15.88
CA LEU A 6 -3.83 10.88 15.23
C LEU A 6 -4.89 10.30 16.15
N LYS A 7 -6.05 10.96 16.24
CA LYS A 7 -7.25 10.43 16.90
C LYS A 7 -8.10 9.63 15.92
N VAL A 8 -9.01 8.80 16.44
CA VAL A 8 -9.92 7.97 15.62
C VAL A 8 -10.74 8.83 14.67
N GLU A 9 -11.20 9.98 15.15
CA GLU A 9 -11.94 10.98 14.37
C GLU A 9 -11.12 11.49 13.19
N ASP A 10 -9.82 11.76 13.39
CA ASP A 10 -8.92 12.19 12.32
C ASP A 10 -8.81 11.11 11.24
N THR A 11 -8.70 9.84 11.61
CA THR A 11 -8.63 8.76 10.62
C THR A 11 -9.92 8.55 9.85
N LYS A 12 -11.08 8.76 10.48
CA LYS A 12 -12.37 8.72 9.78
C LYS A 12 -12.47 9.87 8.77
N ARG A 13 -12.01 11.06 9.13
CA ARG A 13 -11.95 12.22 8.23
C ARG A 13 -10.98 11.96 7.07
N LEU A 14 -9.75 11.53 7.36
CA LEU A 14 -8.73 11.23 6.34
C LEU A 14 -9.20 10.13 5.39
N ALA A 15 -9.82 9.06 5.90
CA ALA A 15 -10.41 8.02 5.07
C ALA A 15 -11.47 8.61 4.13
N ARG A 16 -12.35 9.50 4.61
CA ARG A 16 -13.35 10.16 3.77
C ARG A 16 -12.71 11.02 2.67
N GLU A 17 -11.66 11.76 2.98
CA GLU A 17 -10.96 12.57 1.98
C GLU A 17 -10.25 11.70 0.94
N ASN A 18 -9.53 10.65 1.34
CA ASN A 18 -8.86 9.75 0.40
C ASN A 18 -9.84 8.94 -0.47
N ILE A 19 -11.05 8.65 0.02
CA ILE A 19 -12.10 8.04 -0.80
C ILE A 19 -12.46 8.95 -1.98
N LYS A 20 -12.43 10.28 -1.83
CA LYS A 20 -12.67 11.20 -2.95
C LYS A 20 -11.59 11.07 -4.02
N ASP A 21 -10.33 10.98 -3.61
CA ASP A 21 -9.19 10.79 -4.52
C ASP A 21 -9.30 9.45 -5.27
N ILE A 22 -9.73 8.38 -4.58
CA ILE A 22 -9.96 7.06 -5.20
C ILE A 22 -11.10 7.13 -6.22
N ILE A 23 -12.24 7.74 -5.86
CA ILE A 23 -13.39 7.89 -6.77
C ILE A 23 -13.01 8.71 -8.01
N ALA A 24 -12.16 9.73 -7.85
CA ALA A 24 -11.69 10.58 -8.95
C ALA A 24 -10.89 9.80 -10.02
N CYS A 25 -10.36 8.61 -9.70
CA CYS A 25 -9.76 7.71 -10.69
C CYS A 25 -10.76 7.08 -11.68
N GLY A 26 -12.07 7.28 -11.50
CA GLY A 26 -13.10 6.87 -12.47
C GLY A 26 -13.58 5.43 -12.32
N PHE A 27 -13.57 4.87 -11.11
CA PHE A 27 -14.12 3.54 -10.85
C PHE A 27 -15.63 3.47 -11.12
N ASP A 28 -16.07 2.39 -11.76
CA ASP A 28 -17.49 2.08 -12.01
C ASP A 28 -18.21 1.84 -10.66
N VAL A 29 -19.16 2.70 -10.32
CA VAL A 29 -19.87 2.68 -9.03
C VAL A 29 -20.69 1.40 -8.82
N GLU A 30 -21.16 0.78 -9.90
CA GLU A 30 -21.96 -0.45 -9.84
C GLU A 30 -21.09 -1.69 -9.58
N LYS A 31 -19.77 -1.57 -9.74
CA LYS A 31 -18.79 -2.67 -9.61
C LYS A 31 -17.74 -2.42 -8.53
N THR A 32 -17.84 -1.31 -7.81
CA THR A 32 -16.80 -0.88 -6.87
C THR A 32 -17.39 -0.68 -5.48
N PHE A 33 -16.91 -1.49 -4.53
CA PHE A 33 -17.25 -1.34 -3.12
C PHE A 33 -16.06 -0.81 -2.34
N ILE A 34 -16.17 0.43 -1.86
CA ILE A 34 -15.17 1.06 -1.00
C ILE A 34 -15.68 1.04 0.44
N PHE A 35 -14.89 0.52 1.38
CA PHE A 35 -15.31 0.35 2.76
C PHE A 35 -14.27 0.84 3.76
N SER A 36 -14.75 1.15 4.97
CA SER A 36 -13.91 1.46 6.13
C SER A 36 -13.88 0.27 7.07
N ASN A 37 -12.69 -0.20 7.46
CA ASN A 37 -12.54 -1.28 8.45
C ASN A 37 -13.25 -0.98 9.78
N ILE A 38 -13.46 0.29 10.13
CA ILE A 38 -14.18 0.69 11.35
C ILE A 38 -15.69 0.49 11.21
N LYS A 39 -16.25 0.79 10.02
CA LYS A 39 -17.69 0.71 9.77
C LYS A 39 -18.13 -0.66 9.25
N HIS A 40 -17.23 -1.36 8.57
CA HIS A 40 -17.49 -2.66 8.01
C HIS A 40 -17.14 -3.73 9.04
N ALA A 41 -18.15 -4.17 9.78
CA ALA A 41 -18.08 -5.27 10.73
C ALA A 41 -19.01 -6.43 10.30
N GLY A 42 -18.97 -7.55 11.01
CA GLY A 42 -19.73 -8.76 10.68
C GLY A 42 -18.84 -9.86 10.08
N THR A 43 -19.24 -10.42 8.94
CA THR A 43 -18.51 -11.51 8.26
C THR A 43 -17.05 -11.18 7.97
N PHE A 44 -16.75 -9.91 7.71
CA PHE A 44 -15.37 -9.40 7.60
C PHE A 44 -14.54 -9.64 8.88
N TYR A 45 -15.12 -9.37 10.05
CA TYR A 45 -14.44 -9.56 11.33
C TYR A 45 -14.35 -11.05 11.70
N GLU A 46 -15.36 -11.85 11.38
CA GLU A 46 -15.29 -13.31 11.54
C GLU A 46 -14.09 -13.90 10.77
N ASN A 47 -13.88 -13.47 9.53
CA ASN A 47 -12.72 -13.91 8.76
C ASN A 47 -11.39 -13.39 9.33
N THR A 48 -11.37 -12.15 9.83
CA THR A 48 -10.22 -11.63 10.58
C THR A 48 -9.85 -12.55 11.74
N LEU A 49 -10.85 -13.04 12.51
CA LEU A 49 -10.64 -13.98 13.62
C LEU A 49 -10.15 -15.35 13.15
N LYS A 50 -10.74 -15.92 12.09
CA LYS A 50 -10.31 -17.20 11.50
C LYS A 50 -8.84 -17.14 11.03
N ILE A 51 -8.46 -16.05 10.38
CA ILE A 51 -7.08 -15.81 9.93
C ILE A 51 -6.15 -15.63 11.13
N GLY A 52 -6.54 -14.81 12.12
CA GLY A 52 -5.77 -14.58 13.34
C GLY A 52 -5.46 -15.88 14.09
N LYS A 53 -6.41 -16.81 14.17
CA LYS A 53 -6.20 -18.16 14.76
C LYS A 53 -5.14 -18.99 14.01
N CYS A 54 -4.87 -18.67 12.74
CA CYS A 54 -3.89 -19.39 11.93
C CYS A 54 -2.47 -18.79 11.98
N VAL A 55 -2.30 -17.59 12.53
CA VAL A 55 -1.01 -16.86 12.52
C VAL A 55 -0.48 -16.77 13.95
N THR A 56 0.65 -17.43 14.23
CA THR A 56 1.32 -17.31 15.53
C THR A 56 2.03 -15.97 15.64
N VAL A 57 2.21 -15.48 16.88
CA VAL A 57 2.99 -14.26 17.15
C VAL A 57 4.40 -14.36 16.57
N ASN A 58 5.07 -15.51 16.73
CA ASN A 58 6.40 -15.73 16.16
C ASN A 58 6.43 -15.57 14.64
N LYS A 59 5.41 -16.09 13.93
CA LYS A 59 5.29 -15.93 12.48
C LYS A 59 5.02 -14.48 12.11
N ALA A 60 4.13 -13.80 12.84
CA ALA A 60 3.85 -12.38 12.62
C ALA A 60 5.11 -11.51 12.83
N ASN A 61 5.88 -11.77 13.89
CA ASN A 61 7.13 -11.05 14.16
C ASN A 61 8.19 -11.31 13.08
N ALA A 62 8.32 -12.56 12.61
CA ALA A 62 9.26 -12.90 11.54
C ALA A 62 8.93 -12.21 10.20
N ILE A 63 7.65 -11.94 9.92
CA ILE A 63 7.19 -11.32 8.68
C ILE A 63 7.20 -9.79 8.76
N PHE A 64 6.73 -9.23 9.88
CA PHE A 64 6.46 -7.80 10.02
C PHE A 64 7.42 -7.06 10.96
N GLY A 65 8.32 -7.77 11.65
CA GLY A 65 9.33 -7.17 12.52
C GLY A 65 8.75 -6.41 13.72
N PHE A 66 7.68 -6.91 14.34
CA PHE A 66 7.12 -6.26 15.54
C PHE A 66 8.10 -6.31 16.71
N ALA A 67 8.13 -5.21 17.47
CA ALA A 67 8.92 -5.07 18.70
C ALA A 67 8.05 -5.25 19.95
N GLY A 68 8.65 -5.52 21.10
CA GLY A 68 7.92 -5.78 22.36
C GLY A 68 7.12 -4.57 22.87
N GLU A 69 7.55 -3.37 22.49
CA GLU A 69 6.91 -2.09 22.78
C GLU A 69 5.80 -1.70 21.80
N ASP A 70 5.59 -2.48 20.74
CA ASP A 70 4.55 -2.18 19.75
C ASP A 70 3.14 -2.33 20.35
N PRO A 71 2.20 -1.43 20.02
CA PRO A 71 0.81 -1.56 20.48
C PRO A 71 0.17 -2.88 20.01
N VAL A 72 -0.61 -3.52 20.88
CA VAL A 72 -1.29 -4.79 20.56
C VAL A 72 -2.14 -4.73 19.30
N GLY A 73 -2.76 -3.57 19.02
CA GLY A 73 -3.51 -3.39 17.79
C GLY A 73 -2.64 -3.56 16.54
N LYS A 74 -1.36 -3.14 16.58
CA LYS A 74 -0.43 -3.23 15.45
C LYS A 74 -0.15 -4.68 15.13
N MET A 75 0.11 -5.48 16.16
CA MET A 75 0.30 -6.92 16.06
C MET A 75 -0.96 -7.65 15.55
N GLY A 76 -2.15 -7.17 15.93
CA GLY A 76 -3.44 -7.73 15.49
C GLY A 76 -3.91 -7.27 14.11
N PHE A 77 -3.18 -6.39 13.42
CA PHE A 77 -3.60 -5.81 12.14
C PHE A 77 -3.41 -6.71 10.92
N PRO A 78 -2.35 -7.54 10.79
CA PRO A 78 -2.16 -8.36 9.59
C PRO A 78 -3.37 -9.23 9.20
N PRO A 79 -4.09 -9.88 10.13
CA PRO A 79 -5.34 -10.57 9.80
C PRO A 79 -6.43 -9.67 9.21
N VAL A 80 -6.51 -8.41 9.65
CA VAL A 80 -7.48 -7.41 9.14
C VAL A 80 -7.17 -7.10 7.67
N GLN A 81 -5.89 -6.97 7.31
CA GLN A 81 -5.44 -6.73 5.93
C GLN A 81 -5.61 -7.97 5.03
N ALA A 82 -5.53 -9.17 5.61
CA ALA A 82 -5.72 -10.43 4.89
C ALA A 82 -7.19 -10.73 4.56
N ALA A 83 -8.12 -10.37 5.45
CA ALA A 83 -9.54 -10.71 5.35
C ALA A 83 -10.22 -10.32 4.02
N PRO A 84 -9.96 -9.16 3.40
CA PRO A 84 -10.54 -8.79 2.10
C PRO A 84 -10.17 -9.73 0.95
N SER A 85 -9.13 -10.55 1.11
CA SER A 85 -8.70 -11.51 0.09
C SER A 85 -9.69 -12.66 -0.12
N PHE A 86 -10.70 -12.79 0.74
CA PHE A 86 -11.65 -13.88 0.73
C PHE A 86 -13.08 -13.34 0.56
N ALA A 87 -13.80 -13.87 -0.43
CA ALA A 87 -15.16 -13.44 -0.76
C ALA A 87 -16.14 -13.62 0.41
N SER A 88 -15.86 -14.59 1.31
CA SER A 88 -16.62 -14.80 2.54
C SER A 88 -16.66 -13.57 3.47
N SER A 89 -15.71 -12.63 3.34
CA SER A 89 -15.73 -11.35 4.07
C SER A 89 -16.86 -10.43 3.62
N PHE A 90 -17.35 -10.60 2.39
CA PHE A 90 -18.32 -9.72 1.74
C PHE A 90 -19.57 -10.47 1.28
N GLN A 91 -20.23 -11.23 2.17
CA GLN A 91 -21.42 -12.03 1.84
C GLN A 91 -22.57 -11.24 1.19
N HIS A 92 -22.72 -9.96 1.55
CA HIS A 92 -23.70 -9.07 0.94
C HIS A 92 -23.42 -8.77 -0.54
N LEU A 93 -22.18 -8.95 -1.01
CA LEU A 93 -21.79 -8.82 -2.43
C LEU A 93 -21.66 -10.18 -3.13
N PHE A 94 -21.18 -11.19 -2.40
CA PHE A 94 -20.83 -12.50 -2.98
C PHE A 94 -21.52 -13.66 -2.23
N PRO A 95 -22.86 -13.67 -2.15
CA PRO A 95 -23.58 -14.70 -1.39
C PRO A 95 -23.30 -16.10 -1.96
N GLY A 96 -22.86 -17.02 -1.10
CA GLY A 96 -22.60 -18.42 -1.46
C GLY A 96 -21.36 -18.64 -2.35
N LYS A 97 -20.45 -17.67 -2.45
CA LYS A 97 -19.25 -17.74 -3.31
C LYS A 97 -17.94 -17.93 -2.54
N ASP A 98 -18.01 -18.30 -1.26
CA ASP A 98 -16.93 -18.27 -0.26
C ASP A 98 -15.59 -18.86 -0.73
N ASN A 99 -15.62 -19.99 -1.44
CA ASN A 99 -14.40 -20.71 -1.85
C ASN A 99 -14.15 -20.72 -3.36
N ASN A 100 -15.09 -20.20 -4.16
CA ASN A 100 -15.07 -20.32 -5.62
C ASN A 100 -14.68 -19.02 -6.33
N LEU A 101 -14.71 -17.88 -5.63
CA LEU A 101 -14.31 -16.60 -6.21
C LEU A 101 -12.80 -16.39 -6.02
N ARG A 102 -12.09 -16.10 -7.11
CA ARG A 102 -10.67 -15.73 -7.07
C ARG A 102 -10.53 -14.26 -6.73
N CYS A 103 -9.54 -13.94 -5.89
CA CYS A 103 -9.15 -12.56 -5.58
C CYS A 103 -7.84 -12.23 -6.32
N LEU A 104 -7.80 -11.07 -6.97
CA LEU A 104 -6.61 -10.48 -7.58
C LEU A 104 -6.29 -9.17 -6.84
N ILE A 105 -5.04 -9.03 -6.40
CA ILE A 105 -4.59 -7.91 -5.57
C ILE A 105 -3.49 -7.15 -6.32
N PRO A 106 -3.82 -6.00 -6.92
CA PRO A 106 -2.82 -5.07 -7.43
C PRO A 106 -2.26 -4.24 -6.27
N CYS A 107 -0.95 -4.31 -6.02
CA CYS A 107 -0.30 -3.54 -4.95
C CYS A 107 1.17 -3.25 -5.25
N ALA A 108 1.79 -2.35 -4.51
CA ALA A 108 3.25 -2.20 -4.53
C ALA A 108 3.92 -3.32 -3.72
N ILE A 109 5.21 -3.56 -3.98
CA ILE A 109 5.99 -4.67 -3.38
C ILE A 109 6.06 -4.63 -1.84
N ASP A 110 5.81 -3.49 -1.18
CA ASP A 110 5.82 -3.42 0.29
C ASP A 110 4.61 -4.10 0.96
N GLN A 111 3.56 -4.40 0.19
CA GLN A 111 2.39 -5.11 0.70
C GLN A 111 2.53 -6.64 0.59
N ASP A 112 3.48 -7.16 -0.19
CA ASP A 112 3.73 -8.60 -0.39
C ASP A 112 3.80 -9.41 0.93
N PRO A 113 4.46 -8.94 2.02
CA PRO A 113 4.49 -9.66 3.29
C PRO A 113 3.10 -10.02 3.84
N TYR A 114 2.10 -9.13 3.70
CA TYR A 114 0.72 -9.41 4.13
C TYR A 114 0.09 -10.53 3.30
N PHE A 115 0.30 -10.51 2.00
CA PHE A 115 -0.38 -11.45 1.11
C PHE A 115 0.34 -12.78 0.97
N ARG A 116 1.66 -12.84 1.21
CA ARG A 116 2.38 -14.09 1.46
C ARG A 116 1.85 -14.81 2.69
N MET A 117 1.71 -14.09 3.81
CA MET A 117 1.05 -14.62 5.00
C MET A 117 -0.37 -15.10 4.67
N THR A 118 -1.14 -14.32 3.91
CA THR A 118 -2.52 -14.67 3.51
C THR A 118 -2.57 -15.95 2.67
N ARG A 119 -1.65 -16.12 1.70
CA ARG A 119 -1.55 -17.31 0.85
C ARG A 119 -1.15 -18.57 1.63
N ASP A 120 -0.39 -18.43 2.71
CA ASP A 120 -0.07 -19.54 3.62
C ASP A 120 -1.26 -19.96 4.47
N VAL A 121 -2.11 -19.00 4.88
CA VAL A 121 -3.29 -19.26 5.70
C VAL A 121 -4.45 -19.82 4.88
N ALA A 122 -4.61 -19.41 3.63
CA ALA A 122 -5.77 -19.74 2.80
C ALA A 122 -6.10 -21.25 2.74
N PRO A 123 -5.14 -22.18 2.49
CA PRO A 123 -5.43 -23.62 2.44
C PRO A 123 -5.94 -24.18 3.77
N ARG A 124 -5.49 -23.62 4.91
CA ARG A 124 -5.93 -24.06 6.26
C ARG A 124 -7.37 -23.69 6.55
N LEU A 125 -7.90 -22.69 5.85
CA LEU A 125 -9.29 -22.24 5.92
C LEU A 125 -10.14 -22.78 4.76
N ASN A 126 -9.58 -23.65 3.92
CA ASN A 126 -10.21 -24.12 2.68
C ASN A 126 -10.56 -22.98 1.70
N TYR A 127 -9.77 -21.89 1.70
CA TYR A 127 -9.96 -20.74 0.81
C TYR A 127 -8.99 -20.77 -0.37
N SER A 128 -9.42 -20.15 -1.47
CA SER A 128 -8.57 -19.92 -2.63
C SER A 128 -7.47 -18.92 -2.29
N LYS A 129 -6.22 -19.25 -2.64
CA LYS A 129 -5.09 -18.30 -2.52
C LYS A 129 -5.33 -17.07 -3.41
N PRO A 130 -5.14 -15.84 -2.91
CA PRO A 130 -5.20 -14.65 -3.76
C PRO A 130 -4.02 -14.63 -4.74
N ALA A 131 -4.27 -14.08 -5.92
CA ALA A 131 -3.26 -13.73 -6.92
C ALA A 131 -2.79 -12.29 -6.71
N LEU A 132 -1.54 -11.99 -7.04
CA LEU A 132 -0.96 -10.65 -6.93
C LEU A 132 -0.45 -10.18 -8.28
N ILE A 133 -0.56 -8.87 -8.52
CA ILE A 133 0.22 -8.15 -9.52
C ILE A 133 0.93 -7.01 -8.79
N GLU A 134 2.25 -7.01 -8.87
CA GLU A 134 3.08 -6.11 -8.07
C GLU A 134 3.65 -4.98 -8.91
N SER A 135 3.47 -3.74 -8.45
CA SER A 135 4.10 -2.57 -9.05
C SER A 135 5.39 -2.20 -8.35
N LYS A 136 6.31 -1.60 -9.11
CA LYS A 136 7.45 -0.88 -8.55
C LYS A 136 6.98 0.44 -7.91
N PHE A 137 7.77 0.99 -7.00
CA PHE A 137 7.49 2.32 -6.45
C PHE A 137 7.87 3.40 -7.44
N LEU A 138 7.08 4.47 -7.47
CA LEU A 138 7.53 5.72 -8.07
C LEU A 138 8.64 6.32 -7.19
N PRO A 139 9.80 6.67 -7.77
CA PRO A 139 10.91 7.25 -7.01
C PRO A 139 10.57 8.65 -6.49
N SER A 140 11.22 9.05 -5.40
CA SER A 140 11.12 10.41 -4.87
C SER A 140 11.85 11.40 -5.77
N LEU A 141 11.41 12.65 -5.74
CA LEU A 141 12.01 13.73 -6.53
C LEU A 141 13.47 14.02 -6.18
N LYS A 142 13.96 13.60 -5.01
CA LYS A 142 15.27 13.98 -4.46
C LYS A 142 16.28 12.84 -4.42
N ALA A 143 15.91 11.63 -4.84
CA ALA A 143 16.79 10.47 -4.83
C ALA A 143 16.97 9.92 -6.26
N SER A 144 18.22 9.61 -6.62
CA SER A 144 18.57 8.69 -7.70
C SER A 144 18.43 7.24 -7.22
N THR A 145 18.23 6.30 -8.15
CA THR A 145 17.77 4.92 -7.87
C THR A 145 18.56 4.13 -6.81
N PHE A 146 17.94 3.01 -6.42
CA PHE A 146 18.42 1.84 -5.68
C PHE A 146 19.94 1.53 -5.73
N LYS A 147 20.66 1.84 -6.82
CA LYS A 147 22.09 1.57 -7.02
C LYS A 147 23.01 2.28 -6.00
N LEU A 148 22.58 3.42 -5.45
CA LEU A 148 23.30 4.18 -4.41
C LEU A 148 22.81 3.87 -2.98
N GLY A 149 21.91 2.90 -2.80
CA GLY A 149 21.39 2.52 -1.48
C GLY A 149 20.43 3.52 -0.83
N VAL A 150 20.14 4.66 -1.48
CA VAL A 150 19.19 5.66 -1.00
C VAL A 150 17.81 5.34 -1.58
N ASN A 151 17.06 4.52 -0.86
CA ASN A 151 15.71 4.10 -1.25
C ASN A 151 14.70 5.23 -0.99
N GLY A 152 14.77 6.29 -1.79
CA GLY A 152 13.88 7.44 -1.67
C GLY A 152 12.53 7.14 -2.30
N LYS A 153 11.65 6.41 -1.60
CA LYS A 153 10.21 6.38 -1.95
C LYS A 153 9.63 7.78 -1.70
N MET A 154 8.64 8.19 -2.49
CA MET A 154 7.85 9.38 -2.14
C MET A 154 7.28 9.21 -0.73
N SER A 155 7.55 10.16 0.16
CA SER A 155 7.10 10.10 1.55
C SER A 155 6.32 11.35 1.91
N ALA A 156 5.14 11.15 2.51
CA ALA A 156 4.35 12.23 3.07
C ALA A 156 5.08 13.01 4.18
N SER A 157 6.15 12.46 4.76
CA SER A 157 6.98 13.14 5.77
C SER A 157 7.92 14.20 5.19
N ASN A 158 8.20 14.18 3.88
CA ASN A 158 8.98 15.21 3.20
C ASN A 158 8.18 15.77 2.02
N PRO A 159 7.52 16.94 2.18
CA PRO A 159 6.68 17.53 1.15
C PRO A 159 7.39 17.85 -0.18
N ASN A 160 8.72 17.99 -0.15
CA ASN A 160 9.53 18.25 -1.34
C ASN A 160 10.00 16.97 -2.04
N SER A 161 9.71 15.80 -1.46
CA SER A 161 10.05 14.50 -2.04
C SER A 161 9.00 13.96 -3.01
N ALA A 162 7.79 14.55 -3.01
CA ALA A 162 6.63 14.06 -3.74
C ALA A 162 5.85 15.19 -4.43
N ILE A 163 5.16 14.83 -5.52
CA ILE A 163 4.13 15.66 -6.14
C ILE A 163 2.79 15.20 -5.58
N TYR A 164 2.05 16.12 -4.95
CA TYR A 164 0.73 15.83 -4.39
C TYR A 164 -0.36 16.13 -5.42
N VAL A 165 -1.47 15.40 -5.33
CA VAL A 165 -2.66 15.64 -6.16
C VAL A 165 -3.32 17.00 -5.91
N THR A 166 -2.91 17.69 -4.84
CA THR A 166 -3.35 19.05 -4.49
C THR A 166 -2.34 20.13 -4.88
N ASP A 167 -1.17 19.78 -5.43
CA ASP A 167 -0.16 20.76 -5.81
C ASP A 167 -0.66 21.65 -6.96
N THR A 168 -0.39 22.96 -6.88
CA THR A 168 -0.70 23.87 -7.98
C THR A 168 0.27 23.66 -9.15
N THR A 169 -0.09 24.12 -10.36
CA THR A 169 0.81 24.08 -11.53
C THR A 169 2.17 24.75 -11.24
N LYS A 170 2.19 25.80 -10.42
CA LYS A 170 3.41 26.48 -10.00
C LYS A 170 4.26 25.60 -9.09
N ASP A 171 3.65 24.90 -8.15
CA ASP A 171 4.35 23.99 -7.23
C ASP A 171 4.90 22.77 -7.97
N ILE A 172 4.12 22.19 -8.88
CA ILE A 172 4.54 21.08 -9.75
C ILE A 172 5.78 21.52 -10.55
N LYS A 173 5.71 22.67 -11.24
CA LYS A 173 6.84 23.20 -12.02
C LYS A 173 8.09 23.39 -11.14
N LYS A 174 7.93 23.98 -9.96
CA LYS A 174 9.04 24.20 -9.02
C LYS A 174 9.66 22.87 -8.56
N LYS A 175 8.82 21.89 -8.21
CA LYS A 175 9.25 20.57 -7.74
C LYS A 175 10.00 19.81 -8.83
N VAL A 176 9.44 19.74 -10.04
CA VAL A 176 10.06 19.08 -11.20
C VAL A 176 11.38 19.74 -11.58
N ASN A 177 11.44 21.07 -11.65
CA ASN A 177 12.68 21.79 -11.96
C ASN A 177 13.79 21.59 -10.91
N SER A 178 13.41 21.19 -9.69
CA SER A 178 14.35 20.91 -8.60
C SER A 178 14.62 19.42 -8.40
N ALA A 179 14.07 18.55 -9.24
CA ALA A 179 14.20 17.11 -9.10
C ALA A 179 15.61 16.65 -9.48
N PHE A 180 16.00 15.47 -8.99
CA PHE A 180 17.27 14.86 -9.33
C PHE A 180 17.39 14.62 -10.85
N SER A 181 18.52 15.04 -11.43
CA SER A 181 18.85 14.87 -12.85
C SER A 181 20.09 13.99 -12.99
N GLY A 182 20.06 13.01 -13.89
CA GLY A 182 21.24 12.26 -14.35
C GLY A 182 22.02 12.99 -15.46
N GLY A 183 21.62 14.22 -15.79
CA GLY A 183 22.38 15.10 -16.70
C GLY A 183 23.65 15.65 -16.05
N LYS A 184 24.56 16.16 -16.89
CA LYS A 184 25.81 16.78 -16.48
C LYS A 184 25.60 18.22 -16.02
N ASP A 185 26.57 18.73 -15.24
CA ASP A 185 26.49 20.06 -14.64
C ASP A 185 26.58 21.20 -15.68
N ASN A 186 27.16 20.94 -16.85
CA ASN A 186 27.29 21.93 -17.93
C ASN A 186 26.89 21.36 -19.31
N SER A 187 26.54 22.25 -20.25
CA SER A 187 26.03 21.89 -21.59
C SER A 187 27.06 21.11 -22.40
N THR A 188 28.33 21.50 -22.35
CA THR A 188 29.39 20.86 -23.13
C THR A 188 29.58 19.40 -22.75
N GLU A 189 29.59 19.09 -21.45
CA GLU A 189 29.65 17.71 -20.96
C GLU A 189 28.37 16.95 -21.29
N GLN A 190 27.21 17.59 -21.16
CA GLN A 190 25.92 16.99 -21.51
C GLN A 190 25.84 16.60 -23.00
N GLU A 191 26.36 17.45 -23.89
CA GLU A 191 26.40 17.21 -25.34
C GLU A 191 27.37 16.08 -25.70
N ASN A 192 28.51 16.00 -25.01
CA ASN A 192 29.54 14.99 -25.29
C ASN A 192 29.24 13.62 -24.68
N ALA A 193 28.72 13.58 -23.44
CA ALA A 193 28.57 12.36 -22.66
C ALA A 193 27.11 11.90 -22.49
N GLY A 194 26.13 12.76 -22.79
CA GLY A 194 24.71 12.47 -22.57
C GLY A 194 24.32 12.43 -21.08
N ALA A 195 23.03 12.14 -20.84
CA ALA A 195 22.50 11.91 -19.50
C ALA A 195 22.67 10.43 -19.11
N ASP A 196 23.00 10.19 -17.85
CA ASP A 196 23.05 8.84 -17.29
C ASP A 196 21.63 8.36 -16.94
N LEU A 197 21.10 7.47 -17.79
CA LEU A 197 19.79 6.87 -17.58
C LEU A 197 19.83 5.68 -16.62
N GLU A 198 21.00 5.12 -16.31
CA GLU A 198 21.12 4.03 -15.34
C GLU A 198 20.79 4.50 -13.91
N LEU A 199 20.93 5.81 -13.66
CA LEU A 199 20.47 6.48 -12.44
C LEU A 199 18.95 6.54 -12.29
N TYR A 200 18.20 5.95 -13.23
CA TYR A 200 16.75 5.77 -13.17
C TYR A 200 16.29 4.33 -13.42
N SER A 201 17.20 3.42 -13.80
CA SER A 201 16.89 2.00 -14.00
C SER A 201 17.11 1.17 -12.75
N ASP A 202 16.39 0.05 -12.64
CA ASP A 202 16.58 -0.97 -11.58
C ASP A 202 17.68 -1.97 -11.91
#